data_AF-A0A7K4I728-F1
#
_entry.id   AF-A0A7K4I728-F1
#
_cell.length_a   1.000
_cell.length_b   1.000
_cell.length_c   1.000
_cell.angle_alpha   90.00
_cell.angle_beta   90.00
_cell.angle_gamma   90.00
#
_symmetry.space_group_name_H-M   'P 1'
#
loop_
_entity.id
_entity.type
_entity.pdbx_description
1 polymer ?
#
loop_
_entity_poly.entity_id
_entity_poly.type
_entity_poly.pdbx_seq_one_letter_code
_entity_poly.pdbx_strand_id
1 'polypeptide(L)'
;MAKAGYEMGKEVVKQLEQKYGIKKWSAKEFAEIFVKGYFEETGTEPEIIAESDKQVIYRLHNCIFFELALEKPNLTCDVLHRQFYQGVCAAIGKNAKDSQRTCMEHGDNYCEHIIEWT
;
A
#
# COMPACT_ATOMS: atom_id res chain seq x y z
N MET A 1 -2.69 6.98 15.71
CA MET A 1 -2.07 6.40 14.50
C MET A 1 -3.09 5.69 13.63
N ALA A 2 -3.98 4.84 14.18
CA ALA A 2 -4.94 4.10 13.37
C ALA A 2 -5.84 4.95 12.45
N LYS A 3 -6.55 5.95 13.01
CA LYS A 3 -7.35 6.88 12.20
C LYS A 3 -6.51 7.63 11.16
N ALA A 4 -5.28 8.02 11.51
CA ALA A 4 -4.41 8.75 10.61
C ALA A 4 -3.99 7.87 9.41
N GLY A 5 -3.52 6.64 9.66
CA GLY A 5 -3.18 5.69 8.60
C GLY A 5 -4.37 5.42 7.69
N TYR A 6 -5.54 5.12 8.27
CA TYR A 6 -6.76 4.86 7.50
C TYR A 6 -7.16 6.02 6.59
N GLU A 7 -7.18 7.26 7.09
CA GLU A 7 -7.51 8.41 6.26
C GLU A 7 -6.41 8.74 5.24
N MET A 8 -5.12 8.51 5.57
CA MET A 8 -4.02 8.65 4.61
C MET A 8 -4.20 7.71 3.42
N GLY A 9 -4.51 6.43 3.65
CA GLY A 9 -4.71 5.46 2.57
C GLY A 9 -5.88 5.83 1.65
N LYS A 10 -7.00 6.26 2.24
CA LYS A 10 -8.16 6.73 1.46
C LYS A 10 -7.86 7.97 0.62
N GLU A 11 -7.15 8.92 1.21
CA GLU A 11 -6.84 10.18 0.55
C GLU A 11 -5.87 9.98 -0.62
N VAL A 12 -4.86 9.10 -0.47
CA VAL A 12 -3.97 8.72 -1.59
C VAL A 12 -4.77 8.14 -2.75
N VAL A 13 -5.66 7.18 -2.49
CA VAL A 13 -6.49 6.58 -3.54
C VAL A 13 -7.34 7.63 -4.24
N LYS A 14 -8.00 8.50 -3.47
CA LYS A 14 -8.82 9.59 -4.02
C LYS A 14 -8.01 10.56 -4.89
N GLN A 15 -6.79 10.88 -4.49
CA GLN A 15 -5.90 11.74 -5.29
C GLN A 15 -5.51 11.06 -6.60
N LEU A 16 -5.21 9.76 -6.57
CA LEU A 16 -4.91 8.98 -7.78
C LEU A 16 -6.13 8.86 -8.70
N GLU A 17 -7.32 8.63 -8.14
CA GLU A 17 -8.58 8.63 -8.90
C GLU A 17 -8.81 9.95 -9.63
N GLN A 18 -8.56 11.08 -8.95
CA GLN A 18 -8.67 12.42 -9.56
C GLN A 18 -7.58 12.67 -10.61
N LYS A 19 -6.32 12.31 -10.32
CA LYS A 19 -5.16 12.51 -11.21
C LYS A 19 -5.29 11.71 -12.50
N TYR A 20 -5.79 10.48 -12.42
CA TYR A 20 -5.83 9.53 -13.55
C TYR A 20 -7.24 9.27 -14.10
N GLY A 21 -8.30 9.86 -13.52
CA GLY A 21 -9.68 9.69 -13.97
C GLY A 21 -10.27 8.29 -13.72
N ILE A 22 -9.76 7.59 -12.70
CA ILE A 22 -10.20 6.22 -12.35
C ILE A 22 -11.58 6.29 -11.70
N LYS A 23 -12.53 5.51 -12.23
CA LYS A 23 -13.89 5.39 -11.65
C LYS A 23 -14.08 4.09 -10.87
N LYS A 24 -13.29 3.07 -11.20
CA LYS A 24 -13.31 1.75 -10.58
C LYS A 24 -11.94 1.15 -10.74
N TRP A 25 -11.37 0.65 -9.66
CA TRP A 25 -10.07 0.01 -9.69
C TRP A 25 -10.16 -1.45 -10.14
N SER A 26 -9.32 -1.80 -11.11
CA SER A 26 -8.92 -3.17 -11.44
C SER A 26 -7.56 -3.50 -10.82
N ALA A 27 -7.22 -4.79 -10.76
CA ALA A 27 -5.90 -5.25 -10.34
C ALA A 27 -4.79 -4.61 -11.20
N LYS A 28 -5.00 -4.49 -12.50
CA LYS A 28 -4.07 -3.85 -13.44
C LYS A 28 -3.85 -2.35 -13.15
N GLU A 29 -4.93 -1.60 -12.94
CA GLU A 29 -4.81 -0.17 -12.57
C GLU A 29 -4.10 -0.02 -11.23
N PHE A 30 -4.37 -0.90 -10.28
CA PHE A 30 -3.66 -0.89 -8.99
C PHE A 30 -2.16 -1.16 -9.15
N ALA A 31 -1.79 -2.19 -9.91
CA ALA A 31 -0.40 -2.52 -10.20
C ALA A 31 0.36 -1.35 -10.86
N GLU A 32 -0.22 -0.75 -11.90
CA GLU A 32 0.47 0.30 -12.65
C GLU A 32 0.45 1.66 -11.94
N ILE A 33 -0.69 2.07 -11.38
CA ILE A 33 -0.87 3.43 -10.88
C ILE A 33 -0.49 3.54 -9.40
N PHE A 34 -0.89 2.58 -8.58
CA PHE A 34 -0.60 2.59 -7.16
C PHE A 34 0.77 1.95 -6.87
N VAL A 35 1.00 0.73 -7.36
CA VAL A 35 2.22 -0.01 -7.01
C VAL A 35 3.45 0.53 -7.72
N LYS A 36 3.43 0.71 -9.04
CA LYS A 36 4.58 1.32 -9.74
C LYS A 36 4.56 2.83 -9.58
N GLY A 37 3.48 3.49 -10.02
CA GLY A 37 3.41 4.94 -10.06
C GLY A 37 3.58 5.63 -8.71
N TYR A 38 2.60 5.48 -7.81
CA TYR A 38 2.59 6.22 -6.54
C TYR A 38 3.79 5.89 -5.64
N PHE A 39 4.15 4.60 -5.53
CA PHE A 39 5.27 4.20 -4.68
C PHE A 39 6.62 4.69 -5.23
N GLU A 40 6.89 4.60 -6.53
CA GLU A 40 8.12 5.18 -7.10
C GLU A 40 8.14 6.71 -6.97
N GLU A 41 7.01 7.39 -7.24
CA GLU A 41 6.89 8.86 -7.10
C GLU A 41 7.14 9.33 -5.66
N THR A 42 6.86 8.49 -4.66
CA THR A 42 7.09 8.79 -3.24
C THR A 42 8.44 8.32 -2.72
N GLY A 43 9.34 7.88 -3.61
CA GLY A 43 10.70 7.47 -3.26
C GLY A 43 10.80 6.07 -2.65
N THR A 44 9.77 5.25 -2.86
CA THR A 44 9.84 3.82 -2.50
C THR A 44 10.24 2.96 -3.69
N GLU A 45 10.70 1.75 -3.41
CA GLU A 45 11.25 0.80 -4.37
C GLU A 45 10.33 -0.43 -4.47
N PRO A 46 9.24 -0.33 -5.26
CA PRO A 46 8.30 -1.42 -5.45
C PRO A 46 8.81 -2.45 -6.46
N GLU A 47 8.50 -3.72 -6.21
CA GLU A 47 8.73 -4.83 -7.13
C GLU A 47 7.44 -5.66 -7.26
N ILE A 48 6.86 -5.72 -8.46
CA ILE A 48 5.71 -6.61 -8.72
C ILE A 48 6.22 -8.03 -8.93
N ILE A 49 5.76 -8.95 -8.07
CA ILE A 49 6.09 -10.37 -8.11
C ILE A 49 5.09 -11.14 -8.98
N ALA A 50 3.82 -10.78 -8.91
CA ALA A 50 2.76 -11.39 -9.71
C ALA A 50 1.59 -10.42 -9.91
N GLU A 51 0.98 -10.47 -11.09
CA GLU A 51 -0.23 -9.71 -11.44
C GLU A 51 -1.20 -10.63 -12.19
N SER A 52 -2.47 -10.58 -11.78
CA SER A 52 -3.60 -11.21 -12.46
C SER A 52 -4.87 -10.40 -12.22
N ASP A 53 -5.96 -10.72 -12.91
CA ASP A 53 -7.25 -10.03 -12.70
C ASP A 53 -7.79 -10.15 -11.25
N LYS A 54 -7.30 -11.12 -10.48
CA LYS A 54 -7.76 -11.40 -9.11
C LYS A 54 -6.78 -10.97 -8.02
N GLN A 55 -5.53 -10.72 -8.37
CA GLN A 55 -4.48 -10.54 -7.37
C GLN A 55 -3.29 -9.75 -7.91
N VAL A 56 -2.74 -8.89 -7.05
CA VAL A 56 -1.42 -8.27 -7.22
C VAL A 56 -0.56 -8.63 -6.01
N ILE A 57 0.62 -9.21 -6.25
CA ILE A 57 1.64 -9.49 -5.24
C ILE A 57 2.83 -8.58 -5.54
N TYR A 58 3.27 -7.82 -4.54
CA TYR A 58 4.42 -6.94 -4.69
C TYR A 58 5.20 -6.81 -3.39
N ARG A 59 6.44 -6.35 -3.52
CA ARG A 59 7.35 -6.06 -2.41
C ARG A 59 7.70 -4.59 -2.42
N LEU A 60 7.92 -4.05 -1.23
CA LEU A 60 8.57 -2.75 -1.03
C LEU A 60 9.92 -3.01 -0.36
N HIS A 61 11.01 -2.69 -1.07
CA HIS A 61 12.40 -2.89 -0.57
C HIS A 61 12.87 -1.78 0.37
N ASN A 62 12.11 -0.68 0.44
CA ASN A 62 12.15 0.32 1.49
C ASN A 62 10.72 0.73 1.89
N CYS A 63 10.55 1.31 3.08
CA CYS A 63 9.23 1.67 3.59
C CYS A 63 9.32 2.98 4.35
N ILE A 64 8.64 4.00 3.84
CA ILE A 64 8.56 5.33 4.45
C ILE A 64 8.08 5.30 5.91
N PHE A 65 7.20 4.35 6.27
CA PHE A 65 6.72 4.22 7.64
C PHE A 65 7.77 3.63 8.56
N PHE A 66 8.58 2.70 8.05
CA PHE A 66 9.68 2.12 8.80
C PHE A 66 10.81 3.13 9.00
N GLU A 67 11.18 3.87 7.95
CA GLU A 67 12.15 4.97 8.03
C GLU A 67 11.71 6.03 9.05
N LEU A 68 10.43 6.42 9.04
CA LEU A 68 9.88 7.35 10.02
C LEU A 68 9.95 6.80 11.47
N ALA A 69 9.74 5.49 11.66
CA ALA A 69 9.84 4.85 12.97
C ALA A 69 11.28 4.81 13.48
N LEU A 70 12.28 4.65 12.60
CA LEU A 70 13.69 4.75 12.96
C LEU A 70 14.04 6.16 13.47
N GLU A 71 13.47 7.21 12.86
CA GLU A 71 13.66 8.59 13.33
C GLU A 71 12.86 8.95 14.59
N LYS A 72 11.75 8.24 14.83
CA LYS A 72 10.83 8.45 15.96
C LYS A 72 10.62 7.12 16.69
N PRO A 73 11.52 6.70 17.59
CA PRO A 73 11.48 5.35 18.21
C PRO A 73 10.20 5.01 18.99
N ASN A 74 9.37 6.00 19.33
CA ASN A 74 8.07 5.81 19.99
C ASN A 74 6.92 5.56 18.99
N LEU A 75 7.20 5.50 17.69
CA LEU A 75 6.24 5.25 16.62
C LEU A 75 6.33 3.79 16.18
N THR A 76 5.25 3.03 16.37
CA THR A 76 5.12 1.66 15.84
C THR A 76 4.62 1.75 14.40
N CYS A 77 5.42 1.28 13.44
CA CYS A 77 5.09 1.48 12.04
C CYS A 77 3.98 0.53 11.56
N ASP A 78 3.88 -0.69 12.09
CA ASP A 78 2.89 -1.72 11.74
C ASP A 78 1.46 -1.19 11.88
N VAL A 79 1.15 -0.50 12.98
CA VAL A 79 -0.19 0.05 13.19
C VAL A 79 -0.52 1.10 12.13
N LEU A 80 0.43 1.98 11.79
CA LEU A 80 0.22 3.01 10.77
C LEU A 80 0.10 2.39 9.38
N HIS A 81 1.00 1.47 9.07
CA HIS A 81 1.11 0.74 7.80
C HIS A 81 -0.15 -0.09 7.54
N ARG A 82 -0.58 -0.93 8.48
CA ARG A 82 -1.77 -1.77 8.34
C ARG A 82 -3.02 -0.93 8.15
N GLN A 83 -3.13 0.18 8.86
CA GLN A 83 -4.29 1.07 8.77
C GLN A 83 -4.28 1.85 7.46
N PHE A 84 -3.11 2.23 6.95
CA PHE A 84 -2.94 2.75 5.59
C PHE A 84 -3.52 1.80 4.54
N TYR A 85 -3.15 0.53 4.55
CA TYR A 85 -3.71 -0.43 3.59
C TYR A 85 -5.20 -0.73 3.80
N GLN A 86 -5.70 -0.72 5.04
CA GLN A 86 -7.14 -0.77 5.27
C GLN A 86 -7.87 0.42 4.62
N GLY A 87 -7.28 1.61 4.69
CA GLY A 87 -7.80 2.81 4.02
C GLY A 87 -7.77 2.68 2.50
N VAL A 88 -6.64 2.21 1.94
CA VAL A 88 -6.48 1.94 0.50
C VAL A 88 -7.54 0.95 0.02
N CYS A 89 -7.64 -0.24 0.64
CA CYS A 89 -8.63 -1.26 0.27
C CYS A 89 -10.07 -0.74 0.38
N ALA A 90 -10.40 0.02 1.43
CA ALA A 90 -11.72 0.61 1.59
C ALA A 90 -12.08 1.60 0.48
N ALA A 91 -11.08 2.32 -0.07
CA ALA A 91 -11.29 3.28 -1.15
C ALA A 91 -11.34 2.63 -2.54
N ILE A 92 -10.43 1.70 -2.85
CA ILE A 92 -10.37 1.06 -4.19
C ILE A 92 -11.55 0.12 -4.46
N GLY A 93 -12.25 -0.34 -3.41
CA GLY A 93 -13.55 -1.00 -3.51
C GLY A 93 -13.76 -2.13 -2.49
N LYS A 94 -15.03 -2.43 -2.18
CA LYS A 94 -15.45 -3.41 -1.15
C LYS A 94 -14.90 -4.84 -1.31
N ASN A 95 -14.35 -5.14 -2.48
CA ASN A 95 -13.90 -6.46 -2.85
C ASN A 95 -12.37 -6.61 -2.75
N ALA A 96 -11.64 -5.52 -2.53
CA ALA A 96 -10.19 -5.58 -2.35
C ALA A 96 -9.83 -5.91 -0.90
N LYS A 97 -8.90 -6.85 -0.70
CA LYS A 97 -8.35 -7.19 0.61
C LYS A 97 -6.83 -7.19 0.54
N ASP A 98 -6.20 -6.59 1.55
CA ASP A 98 -4.77 -6.67 1.77
C ASP A 98 -4.42 -7.86 2.69
N SER A 99 -3.29 -8.49 2.40
CA SER A 99 -2.56 -9.34 3.34
C SER A 99 -1.08 -9.05 3.26
N GLN A 100 -0.48 -8.64 4.38
CA GLN A 100 0.96 -8.47 4.52
C GLN A 100 1.60 -9.79 4.97
N ARG A 101 2.61 -10.27 4.23
CA ARG A 101 3.33 -11.53 4.54
C ARG A 101 4.63 -11.32 5.29
N THR A 102 5.34 -10.24 4.99
CA THR A 102 6.60 -9.86 5.64
C THR A 102 6.58 -8.38 5.99
N CYS A 103 7.35 -7.97 7.01
CA CYS A 103 7.44 -6.59 7.44
C CYS A 103 8.84 -6.27 7.97
N MET A 104 9.42 -5.16 7.49
CA MET A 104 10.76 -4.73 7.92
C MET A 104 10.85 -4.37 9.41
N GLU A 105 9.74 -3.96 10.06
CA GLU A 105 9.72 -3.77 11.51
C GLU A 105 9.99 -5.07 12.29
N HIS A 106 9.68 -6.22 11.69
CA HIS A 106 9.91 -7.54 12.29
C HIS A 106 11.25 -8.15 11.88
N GLY A 107 12.11 -7.41 11.15
CA GLY A 107 13.44 -7.84 10.73
C GLY A 107 13.50 -8.51 9.35
N ASP A 108 12.41 -8.48 8.58
CA ASP A 108 12.44 -8.93 7.18
C ASP A 108 13.17 -7.92 6.27
N ASN A 109 13.63 -8.37 5.10
CA ASN A 109 14.33 -7.50 4.13
C ASN A 109 13.40 -6.60 3.31
N TYR A 110 12.09 -6.87 3.31
CA TYR A 110 11.09 -6.15 2.53
C TYR A 110 9.70 -6.33 3.15
N CYS A 111 8.77 -5.43 2.81
CA CYS A 111 7.35 -5.61 3.09
C CYS A 111 6.66 -6.23 1.88
N GLU A 112 6.19 -7.47 1.97
CA GLU A 112 5.44 -8.15 0.89
C GLU A 112 3.94 -8.05 1.13
N HIS A 113 3.23 -7.54 0.13
CA HIS A 113 1.78 -7.35 0.15
C HIS A 113 1.10 -8.17 -0.94
N ILE A 114 -0.09 -8.64 -0.60
CA ILE A 114 -1.00 -9.31 -1.51
C ILE A 114 -2.31 -8.56 -1.47
N ILE A 115 -2.70 -8.00 -2.62
CA ILE A 115 -4.03 -7.41 -2.79
C ILE A 115 -4.87 -8.36 -3.63
N GLU A 116 -5.99 -8.80 -3.09
CA GLU A 116 -6.93 -9.71 -3.74
C GLU A 116 -8.24 -8.99 -4.07
N TRP A 117 -8.73 -9.14 -5.30
CA TRP A 117 -10.05 -8.68 -5.73
C TRP A 117 -11.04 -9.86 -5.69
N THR A 118 -12.03 -9.76 -4.80
CA THR A 118 -13.09 -10.78 -4.59
C THR A 118 -14.41 -10.48 -5.29
#